data_AF-Q94589-F1
#
_entry.id   AF-Q94589-F1
#
_cell.length_a   1.000
_cell.length_b   1.000
_cell.length_c   1.000
_cell.angle_alpha   90.00
_cell.angle_beta   90.00
_cell.angle_gamma   90.00
#
_symmetry.space_group_name_H-M   'P 1'
#
loop_
_entity.id
_entity.type
_entity.pdbx_description
1 polymer ?
#
loop_
_entity_poly.entity_id
_entity_poly.type
_entity_poly.pdbx_seq_one_letter_code
_entity_poly.pdbx_strand_id
1 'polypeptide(L)'
;MHSMQIFLISCLVIQAFSVACPTVASGAAAVPCTTCQTLTGTTTIDCETCTNSLATYGNPSKVTNCISATYTAQAQTITCTACKPGFWVATATSCTACTSPCSACSTSATTCTACITGQFLTGSTCAAYTAIANCKTQDTATTCSACNNKFAKTSTTVCDACTDTNCLLCASAKGTCTECSGLYFISGGACTGNAVTAAVANCTIYSNATTCTNCSTGYVLASGTSCVLCSTELTNATSCTVSGTTYTASTCTTGFYVVTASATVKASACGACGTNCSTCTSNTACTTCATGYDVWNPSGSTVVTACSLCPSASYLCQTSKCVTDAVTALLKSYEYLICAFAIFVLGIIG
;
A
#
# COMPACT_ATOMS: atom_id res chain seq x y z
N MET A 1 36.07 -42.74 16.97
CA MET A 1 34.99 -43.18 17.88
C MET A 1 34.42 -42.04 18.74
N HIS A 2 35.20 -41.11 19.28
CA HIS A 2 34.67 -40.00 20.09
C HIS A 2 33.92 -38.89 19.28
N SER A 3 34.30 -38.61 18.03
CA SER A 3 33.59 -37.61 17.19
C SER A 3 32.25 -38.10 16.62
N MET A 4 31.98 -39.42 16.63
CA MET A 4 30.69 -39.98 16.20
C MET A 4 29.63 -39.91 17.30
N GLN A 5 30.04 -39.99 18.58
CA GLN A 5 29.11 -39.92 19.71
C GLN A 5 28.52 -38.52 19.93
N ILE A 6 29.29 -37.45 19.63
CA ILE A 6 28.80 -36.07 19.72
C ILE A 6 27.72 -35.78 18.66
N PHE A 7 27.83 -36.37 17.47
CA PHE A 7 26.84 -36.22 16.39
C PHE A 7 25.53 -36.94 16.71
N LEU A 8 25.59 -38.11 17.36
CA LEU A 8 24.41 -38.88 17.79
C LEU A 8 23.63 -38.21 18.94
N ILE A 9 24.32 -37.57 19.89
CA ILE A 9 23.66 -36.85 21.00
C ILE A 9 22.92 -35.61 20.47
N SER A 10 23.43 -34.96 19.43
CA SER A 10 22.78 -33.83 18.77
C SER A 10 21.47 -34.21 18.07
N CYS A 11 21.40 -35.41 17.47
CA CYS A 11 20.18 -35.93 16.83
C CYS A 11 19.09 -36.35 17.83
N LEU A 12 19.47 -36.90 19.00
CA LEU A 12 18.52 -37.35 20.03
C LEU A 12 17.81 -36.19 20.75
N VAL A 13 18.44 -35.03 20.88
CA VAL A 13 17.85 -33.85 21.52
C VAL A 13 16.77 -33.19 20.64
N ILE A 14 16.85 -33.34 19.32
CA ILE A 14 15.87 -32.78 18.37
C ILE A 14 14.52 -33.53 18.41
N GLN A 15 14.49 -34.80 18.82
CA GLN A 15 13.25 -35.59 18.93
C GLN A 15 12.45 -35.34 20.21
N ALA A 16 12.97 -34.59 21.19
CA ALA A 16 12.30 -34.38 22.48
C ALA A 16 11.36 -33.16 22.55
N PHE A 17 11.27 -32.34 21.50
CA PHE A 17 10.36 -31.19 21.43
C PHE A 17 9.26 -31.39 20.39
N SER A 18 8.40 -32.40 20.60
CA SER A 18 7.08 -32.45 19.98
C SER A 18 6.02 -32.34 21.06
N VAL A 19 5.59 -31.10 21.33
CA VAL A 19 4.41 -30.82 22.16
C VAL A 19 3.18 -31.31 21.40
N ALA A 20 2.49 -32.30 21.97
CA ALA A 20 1.22 -32.81 21.45
C ALA A 20 0.13 -31.73 21.55
N CYS A 21 -0.60 -31.49 20.46
CA CYS A 21 -1.85 -30.71 20.46
C CYS A 21 -3.04 -31.65 20.72
N PRO A 22 -4.10 -31.22 21.42
CA PRO A 22 -5.19 -32.10 21.82
C PRO A 22 -6.08 -32.50 20.63
N THR A 23 -6.55 -33.75 20.65
CA THR A 23 -7.48 -34.31 19.67
C THR A 23 -8.91 -33.83 19.95
N VAL A 24 -9.61 -33.38 18.89
CA VAL A 24 -11.06 -33.15 18.90
C VAL A 24 -11.71 -34.27 18.09
N ALA A 25 -12.66 -34.98 18.69
CA ALA A 25 -13.43 -36.01 18.04
C ALA A 25 -14.61 -35.42 17.25
N SER A 26 -14.82 -35.86 16.01
CA SER A 26 -16.15 -36.23 15.46
C SER A 26 -16.01 -36.74 14.03
N GLY A 27 -16.82 -37.76 13.72
CA GLY A 27 -16.69 -38.58 12.53
C GLY A 27 -17.12 -37.89 11.23
N ALA A 28 -16.33 -38.13 10.21
CA ALA A 28 -16.74 -38.23 8.81
C ALA A 28 -15.68 -39.10 8.11
N ALA A 29 -16.11 -40.01 7.24
CA ALA A 29 -15.26 -41.02 6.61
C ALA A 29 -14.02 -40.40 5.95
N ALA A 30 -12.84 -40.83 6.38
CA ALA A 30 -11.56 -40.50 5.76
C ALA A 30 -11.45 -41.16 4.38
N VAL A 31 -11.27 -40.35 3.34
CA VAL A 31 -10.78 -40.77 2.02
C VAL A 31 -9.28 -40.41 1.96
N PRO A 32 -8.38 -41.26 1.45
CA PRO A 32 -6.96 -41.02 1.55
C PRO A 32 -6.51 -39.98 0.50
N CYS A 33 -6.08 -38.81 0.96
CA CYS A 33 -5.22 -37.89 0.20
C CYS A 33 -3.91 -37.76 0.98
N THR A 34 -2.84 -38.43 0.53
CA THR A 34 -1.62 -38.56 1.33
C THR A 34 -0.65 -37.39 1.25
N THR A 35 -0.83 -36.40 0.36
CA THR A 35 -0.06 -35.14 0.40
C THR A 35 -0.78 -34.01 -0.32
N CYS A 36 -1.66 -33.29 0.38
CA CYS A 36 -1.97 -31.89 0.08
C CYS A 36 -1.80 -31.15 1.39
N GLN A 37 -0.65 -30.49 1.59
CA GLN A 37 -0.51 -29.56 2.70
C GLN A 37 -1.34 -28.33 2.38
N THR A 38 -2.51 -28.22 3.01
CA THR A 38 -3.17 -26.94 3.19
C THR A 38 -2.33 -26.11 4.16
N LEU A 39 -1.52 -25.18 3.62
CA LEU A 39 -1.04 -24.05 4.40
C LEU A 39 -2.25 -23.16 4.69
N THR A 40 -2.74 -23.23 5.93
CA THR A 40 -3.75 -22.30 6.44
C THR A 40 -3.22 -20.87 6.32
N GLY A 41 -3.84 -20.06 5.45
CA GLY A 41 -3.60 -18.61 5.37
C GLY A 41 -3.24 -18.03 4.00
N THR A 42 -3.14 -18.82 2.93
CA THR A 42 -2.95 -18.28 1.57
C THR A 42 -3.88 -18.97 0.57
N THR A 43 -4.46 -18.21 -0.37
CA THR A 43 -5.27 -18.75 -1.47
C THR A 43 -4.43 -19.40 -2.57
N THR A 44 -3.21 -19.85 -2.27
CA THR A 44 -2.29 -20.47 -3.24
C THR A 44 -2.01 -21.91 -2.81
N ILE A 45 -2.66 -22.84 -3.50
CA ILE A 45 -2.44 -24.28 -3.36
C ILE A 45 -1.25 -24.65 -4.25
N ASP A 46 -0.19 -25.18 -3.63
CA ASP A 46 0.85 -25.95 -4.32
C ASP A 46 0.35 -27.39 -4.46
N CYS A 47 -0.12 -27.79 -5.65
CA CYS A 47 -0.49 -29.18 -5.92
C CYS A 47 0.60 -29.84 -6.77
N GLU A 48 1.46 -30.62 -6.13
CA GLU A 48 2.27 -31.62 -6.80
C GLU A 48 1.45 -32.92 -6.85
N THR A 49 0.76 -33.11 -7.98
CA THR A 49 -0.05 -34.28 -8.39
C THR A 49 -1.30 -34.62 -7.54
N CYS A 50 -2.49 -34.24 -8.04
CA CYS A 50 -3.77 -34.80 -7.60
C CYS A 50 -4.21 -35.91 -8.56
N THR A 51 -4.35 -37.15 -8.08
CA THR A 51 -4.88 -38.29 -8.85
C THR A 51 -6.41 -38.32 -8.96
N ASN A 52 -7.11 -37.31 -8.41
CA ASN A 52 -8.55 -37.14 -8.61
C ASN A 52 -8.85 -35.78 -9.24
N SER A 53 -9.45 -35.85 -10.42
CA SER A 53 -9.68 -34.83 -11.44
C SER A 53 -10.62 -33.66 -11.07
N LEU A 54 -10.58 -33.13 -9.83
CA LEU A 54 -11.55 -32.15 -9.34
C LEU A 54 -10.97 -30.84 -8.75
N ALA A 55 -9.66 -30.59 -8.86
CA ALA A 55 -9.07 -29.29 -8.52
C ALA A 55 -8.38 -28.66 -9.75
N THR A 56 -8.90 -27.51 -10.21
CA THR A 56 -8.48 -26.81 -11.45
C THR A 56 -7.46 -25.68 -11.23
N TYR A 57 -6.85 -25.59 -10.04
CA TYR A 57 -5.95 -24.50 -9.67
C TYR A 57 -4.49 -24.84 -10.04
N GLY A 58 -3.90 -24.08 -10.96
CA GLY A 58 -2.47 -24.18 -11.30
C GLY A 58 -1.67 -23.18 -10.47
N ASN A 59 -0.51 -23.58 -9.93
CA ASN A 59 0.37 -22.65 -9.20
C ASN A 59 0.98 -21.62 -10.18
N PRO A 60 0.60 -20.33 -10.11
CA PRO A 60 1.13 -19.30 -11.03
C PRO A 60 2.63 -19.05 -10.82
N SER A 61 3.22 -19.46 -9.70
CA SER A 61 4.65 -19.27 -9.39
C SER A 61 5.59 -20.09 -10.28
N LYS A 62 5.09 -21.14 -10.95
CA LYS A 62 5.87 -21.91 -11.94
C LYS A 62 5.95 -21.21 -13.31
N VAL A 63 5.15 -20.16 -13.53
CA VAL A 63 5.18 -19.37 -14.77
C VAL A 63 5.72 -17.97 -14.47
N THR A 64 6.86 -17.63 -15.06
CA THR A 64 7.51 -16.33 -14.84
C THR A 64 6.54 -15.18 -15.16
N ASN A 65 6.43 -14.21 -14.23
CA ASN A 65 5.56 -13.03 -14.32
C ASN A 65 4.04 -13.32 -14.38
N CYS A 66 3.60 -14.53 -14.03
CA CYS A 66 2.19 -14.87 -13.89
C CYS A 66 1.66 -14.52 -12.48
N ILE A 67 0.38 -14.11 -12.39
CA ILE A 67 -0.32 -13.87 -11.11
C ILE A 67 -1.53 -14.78 -10.92
N SER A 68 -2.07 -15.36 -11.99
CA SER A 68 -3.13 -16.38 -11.92
C SER A 68 -2.97 -17.40 -13.03
N ALA A 69 -3.18 -18.69 -12.71
CA ALA A 69 -3.07 -19.78 -13.67
C ALA A 69 -4.15 -20.85 -13.43
N THR A 70 -4.46 -21.61 -14.47
CA THR A 70 -5.33 -22.78 -14.44
C THR A 70 -4.52 -24.04 -14.74
N TYR A 71 -4.95 -25.17 -14.21
CA TYR A 71 -4.36 -26.47 -14.51
C TYR A 71 -5.36 -27.33 -15.29
N THR A 72 -4.91 -27.92 -16.41
CA THR A 72 -5.71 -28.84 -17.20
C THR A 72 -5.21 -30.27 -17.00
N ALA A 73 -5.94 -31.07 -16.21
CA ALA A 73 -5.52 -32.42 -15.84
C ALA A 73 -5.32 -33.37 -17.05
N GLN A 74 -6.11 -33.21 -18.11
CA GLN A 74 -6.02 -34.05 -19.31
C GLN A 74 -4.73 -33.81 -20.11
N ALA A 75 -4.23 -32.57 -20.12
CA ALA A 75 -3.02 -32.18 -20.85
C ALA A 75 -1.78 -32.06 -19.94
N GLN A 76 -1.96 -32.17 -18.61
CA GLN A 76 -0.92 -31.94 -17.61
C GLN A 76 -0.21 -30.58 -17.75
N THR A 77 -0.96 -29.56 -18.18
CA THR A 77 -0.42 -28.22 -18.50
C THR A 77 -0.96 -27.16 -17.55
N ILE A 78 -0.06 -26.30 -17.06
CA ILE A 78 -0.39 -25.06 -16.35
C ILE A 78 -0.52 -23.95 -17.39
N THR A 79 -1.67 -23.28 -17.42
CA THR A 79 -1.94 -22.15 -18.32
C THR A 79 -2.07 -20.86 -17.51
N CYS A 80 -1.24 -19.86 -17.78
CA CYS A 80 -1.37 -18.55 -17.17
C CYS A 80 -2.59 -17.81 -17.73
N THR A 81 -3.43 -17.30 -16.84
CA THR A 81 -4.65 -16.55 -17.18
C THR A 81 -4.52 -15.04 -16.92
N ALA A 82 -3.60 -14.62 -16.05
CA ALA A 82 -3.26 -13.21 -15.86
C ALA A 82 -1.79 -13.03 -15.48
N CYS A 83 -1.17 -11.98 -16.01
CA CYS A 83 0.22 -11.62 -15.76
C CYS A 83 0.34 -10.43 -14.81
N LYS A 84 1.55 -10.22 -14.29
CA LYS A 84 1.89 -9.00 -13.52
C LYS A 84 1.65 -7.74 -14.37
N PRO A 85 1.38 -6.57 -13.74
CA PRO A 85 1.29 -5.31 -14.46
C PRO A 85 2.50 -5.09 -15.39
N GLY A 86 2.27 -4.61 -16.62
CA GLY A 86 3.30 -4.47 -17.65
C GLY A 86 3.59 -5.73 -18.47
N PHE A 87 2.88 -6.85 -18.25
CA PHE A 87 3.03 -8.09 -19.01
C PHE A 87 1.69 -8.58 -19.56
N TRP A 88 1.73 -9.35 -20.65
CA TRP A 88 0.58 -10.00 -21.27
C TRP A 88 0.86 -11.48 -21.54
N VAL A 89 -0.21 -12.28 -21.65
CA VAL A 89 -0.13 -13.73 -21.91
C VAL A 89 0.23 -13.94 -23.38
N ALA A 90 1.52 -14.11 -23.67
CA ALA A 90 2.01 -14.32 -25.03
C ALA A 90 1.76 -15.75 -25.52
N THR A 91 1.92 -16.71 -24.61
CA THR A 91 1.52 -18.10 -24.80
C THR A 91 0.87 -18.59 -23.52
N ALA A 92 0.18 -19.73 -23.59
CA ALA A 92 -0.44 -20.36 -22.43
C ALA A 92 0.53 -20.51 -21.24
N THR A 93 1.84 -20.63 -21.49
CA THR A 93 2.87 -20.86 -20.47
C THR A 93 3.84 -19.69 -20.30
N SER A 94 3.58 -18.51 -20.88
CA SER A 94 4.52 -17.38 -20.82
C SER A 94 3.86 -16.00 -20.81
N CYS A 95 4.32 -15.16 -19.88
CA CYS A 95 4.01 -13.74 -19.80
C CYS A 95 5.16 -12.92 -20.40
N THR A 96 4.90 -12.19 -21.48
CA THR A 96 5.89 -11.31 -22.12
C THR A 96 5.62 -9.86 -21.76
N ALA A 97 6.69 -9.07 -21.63
CA ALA A 97 6.57 -7.64 -21.33
C ALA A 97 5.86 -6.89 -22.47
N CYS A 98 5.08 -5.89 -22.10
CA CYS A 98 4.55 -4.93 -23.06
C CYS A 98 5.69 -4.10 -23.67
N THR A 99 5.56 -3.77 -24.95
CA THR A 99 6.51 -2.88 -25.63
C THR A 99 6.18 -1.43 -25.25
N SER A 100 7.20 -0.68 -24.84
CA SER A 100 7.06 0.77 -24.62
C SER A 100 6.50 1.43 -25.89
N PRO A 101 5.45 2.27 -25.79
CA PRO A 101 5.01 2.99 -24.59
C PRO A 101 3.76 2.46 -23.87
N CYS A 102 3.42 1.18 -24.04
CA CYS A 102 2.33 0.57 -23.27
C CYS A 102 2.77 0.36 -21.80
N SER A 103 1.95 0.80 -20.83
CA SER A 103 2.07 0.38 -19.43
C SER A 103 1.27 -0.90 -19.14
N ALA A 104 0.25 -1.17 -19.95
CA ALA A 104 -0.45 -2.43 -20.03
C ALA A 104 -0.83 -2.73 -21.49
N CYS A 105 -0.90 -4.00 -21.85
CA CYS A 105 -1.18 -4.46 -23.21
C CYS A 105 -2.01 -5.75 -23.19
N SER A 106 -2.60 -6.10 -24.33
CA SER A 106 -3.48 -7.28 -24.50
C SER A 106 -3.23 -7.93 -25.85
N THR A 107 -3.33 -9.25 -25.99
CA THR A 107 -3.22 -10.00 -27.27
C THR A 107 -1.89 -9.90 -28.04
N SER A 108 -1.11 -8.83 -27.85
CA SER A 108 0.24 -8.62 -28.37
C SER A 108 0.99 -7.64 -27.47
N ALA A 109 2.32 -7.56 -27.63
CA ALA A 109 3.14 -6.61 -26.88
C ALA A 109 2.89 -5.13 -27.25
N THR A 110 2.28 -4.87 -28.42
CA THR A 110 2.06 -3.51 -28.98
C THR A 110 0.60 -3.06 -28.96
N THR A 111 -0.34 -3.96 -28.65
CA THR A 111 -1.76 -3.63 -28.50
C THR A 111 -2.00 -3.16 -27.06
N CYS A 112 -1.82 -1.86 -26.81
CA CYS A 112 -1.90 -1.26 -25.49
C CYS A 112 -3.35 -1.22 -24.96
N THR A 113 -3.50 -1.39 -23.65
CA THR A 113 -4.73 -1.13 -22.88
C THR A 113 -4.55 0.00 -21.87
N ALA A 114 -3.30 0.36 -21.56
CA ALA A 114 -2.94 1.55 -20.81
C ALA A 114 -1.56 2.05 -21.28
N CYS A 115 -1.32 3.35 -21.11
CA CYS A 115 -0.07 3.99 -21.52
C CYS A 115 0.78 4.37 -20.31
N ILE A 116 2.09 4.49 -20.53
CA ILE A 116 2.98 5.10 -19.55
C ILE A 116 2.59 6.56 -19.31
N THR A 117 3.02 7.13 -18.17
CA THR A 117 2.81 8.54 -17.84
C THR A 117 3.30 9.44 -18.97
N GLY A 118 2.47 10.42 -19.37
CA GLY A 118 2.79 11.34 -20.47
C GLY A 118 2.34 10.86 -21.86
N GLN A 119 1.55 9.79 -21.97
CA GLN A 119 0.93 9.34 -23.23
C GLN A 119 -0.55 9.01 -23.07
N PHE A 120 -1.32 9.09 -24.16
CA PHE A 120 -2.73 8.74 -24.20
C PHE A 120 -3.01 7.54 -25.10
N LEU A 121 -3.96 6.71 -24.67
CA LEU A 121 -4.43 5.57 -25.43
C LEU A 121 -5.33 6.05 -26.57
N THR A 122 -4.91 5.82 -27.80
CA THR A 122 -5.67 6.08 -29.03
C THR A 122 -5.96 4.75 -29.71
N GLY A 123 -7.18 4.24 -29.55
CA GLY A 123 -7.53 2.88 -29.93
C GLY A 123 -6.73 1.87 -29.10
N SER A 124 -5.83 1.13 -29.74
CA SER A 124 -4.93 0.17 -29.10
C SER A 124 -3.46 0.62 -29.11
N THR A 125 -3.19 1.90 -29.38
CA THR A 125 -1.83 2.44 -29.48
C THR A 125 -1.65 3.60 -28.52
N CYS A 126 -0.47 3.72 -27.93
CA CYS A 126 -0.11 4.87 -27.11
C CYS A 126 0.57 5.91 -27.99
N ALA A 127 -0.02 7.11 -28.03
CA ALA A 127 0.54 8.23 -28.75
C ALA A 127 1.07 9.27 -27.76
N ALA A 128 2.29 9.75 -28.04
CA ALA A 128 2.79 10.95 -27.40
C ALA A 128 1.89 12.12 -27.77
N TYR A 129 1.56 12.95 -26.79
CA TYR A 129 0.83 14.18 -27.02
C TYR A 129 1.73 15.36 -26.72
N THR A 130 1.44 16.49 -27.37
CA THR A 130 2.06 17.75 -27.00
C THR A 130 1.45 18.20 -25.68
N ALA A 131 2.30 18.37 -24.67
CA ALA A 131 1.85 18.90 -23.38
C ALA A 131 1.13 20.24 -23.61
N ILE A 132 -0.10 20.35 -23.10
CA ILE A 132 -0.83 21.61 -23.12
C ILE A 132 -0.09 22.57 -22.17
N ALA A 133 0.39 23.69 -22.70
CA ALA A 133 1.12 24.68 -21.93
C ALA A 133 0.32 25.12 -20.70
N ASN A 134 0.97 25.16 -19.53
CA ASN A 134 0.39 25.53 -18.24
C ASN A 134 -0.77 24.64 -17.76
N CYS A 135 -0.94 23.45 -18.34
CA CYS A 135 -1.88 22.45 -17.82
C CYS A 135 -1.26 21.70 -16.64
N LYS A 136 -2.01 21.58 -15.54
CA LYS A 136 -1.66 20.76 -14.38
C LYS A 136 -2.10 19.32 -14.57
N THR A 137 -3.33 19.13 -15.05
CA THR A 137 -3.94 17.82 -15.27
C THR A 137 -4.50 17.76 -16.67
N GLN A 138 -3.85 16.98 -17.53
CA GLN A 138 -4.28 16.73 -18.89
C GLN A 138 -4.98 15.37 -18.95
N ASP A 139 -6.26 15.35 -19.35
CA ASP A 139 -7.09 14.13 -19.38
C ASP A 139 -6.98 13.39 -20.72
N THR A 140 -6.75 14.13 -21.81
CA THR A 140 -6.59 13.59 -23.17
C THR A 140 -5.58 14.42 -23.94
N ALA A 141 -5.23 13.99 -25.17
CA ALA A 141 -4.33 14.74 -26.04
C ALA A 141 -4.81 16.17 -26.33
N THR A 142 -6.10 16.45 -26.14
CA THR A 142 -6.74 17.74 -26.46
C THR A 142 -7.56 18.32 -25.31
N THR A 143 -7.46 17.77 -24.10
CA THR A 143 -8.28 18.23 -22.97
C THR A 143 -7.45 18.36 -21.71
N CYS A 144 -7.39 19.58 -21.18
CA CYS A 144 -6.90 19.90 -19.85
C CYS A 144 -8.07 20.02 -18.87
N SER A 145 -8.10 19.23 -17.79
CA SER A 145 -9.11 19.37 -16.73
C SER A 145 -8.77 20.52 -15.79
N ALA A 146 -7.49 20.69 -15.46
CA ALA A 146 -7.03 21.67 -14.49
C ALA A 146 -5.75 22.36 -14.96
N CYS A 147 -5.73 23.69 -14.89
CA CYS A 147 -4.54 24.49 -15.18
C CYS A 147 -3.65 24.62 -13.93
N ASN A 148 -2.38 24.94 -14.14
CA ASN A 148 -1.47 25.32 -13.06
C ASN A 148 -1.96 26.59 -12.36
N ASN A 149 -1.54 26.79 -11.11
CA ASN A 149 -1.81 28.03 -10.39
C ASN A 149 -1.34 29.23 -11.24
N LYS A 150 -2.08 30.34 -11.15
CA LYS A 150 -1.96 31.56 -11.98
C LYS A 150 -2.50 31.45 -13.42
N PHE A 151 -3.12 30.31 -13.79
CA PHE A 151 -3.72 30.13 -15.12
C PHE A 151 -5.20 29.71 -15.03
N ALA A 152 -6.04 30.35 -15.82
CA ALA A 152 -7.45 30.00 -16.02
C ALA A 152 -7.62 29.07 -17.22
N LYS A 153 -8.49 28.07 -17.05
CA LYS A 153 -8.98 27.26 -18.16
C LYS A 153 -9.97 28.07 -19.00
N THR A 154 -9.49 28.67 -20.09
CA THR A 154 -10.31 29.45 -21.03
C THR A 154 -10.96 28.58 -22.10
N SER A 155 -10.36 27.42 -22.39
CA SER A 155 -10.92 26.39 -23.28
C SER A 155 -10.47 24.99 -22.85
N THR A 156 -10.83 23.96 -23.61
CA THR A 156 -10.33 22.59 -23.37
C THR A 156 -8.83 22.45 -23.56
N THR A 157 -8.19 23.32 -24.35
CA THR A 157 -6.77 23.23 -24.72
C THR A 157 -5.94 24.42 -24.27
N VAL A 158 -6.53 25.39 -23.56
CA VAL A 158 -5.86 26.65 -23.24
C VAL A 158 -5.95 26.97 -21.75
N CYS A 159 -4.78 27.18 -21.17
CA CYS A 159 -4.56 27.68 -19.83
C CYS A 159 -3.89 29.06 -19.92
N ASP A 160 -4.71 30.11 -19.93
CA ASP A 160 -4.26 31.50 -20.03
C ASP A 160 -3.91 32.06 -18.66
N ALA A 161 -2.90 32.92 -18.59
CA ALA A 161 -2.55 33.61 -17.35
C ALA A 161 -3.74 34.43 -16.82
N CYS A 162 -3.93 34.43 -15.50
CA CYS A 162 -4.86 35.32 -14.82
C CYS A 162 -4.53 36.78 -15.17
N THR A 163 -5.55 37.62 -15.35
CA THR A 163 -5.36 39.04 -15.67
C THR A 163 -4.64 39.78 -14.54
N ASP A 164 -4.94 39.42 -13.29
CA ASP A 164 -4.29 39.96 -12.11
C ASP A 164 -3.05 39.12 -11.75
N THR A 165 -1.88 39.77 -11.76
CA THR A 165 -0.59 39.13 -11.48
C THR A 165 -0.46 38.60 -10.05
N ASN A 166 -1.22 39.18 -9.11
CA ASN A 166 -1.28 38.77 -7.71
C ASN A 166 -2.32 37.67 -7.47
N CYS A 167 -3.09 37.29 -8.49
CA CYS A 167 -4.05 36.20 -8.38
C CYS A 167 -3.37 34.82 -8.42
N LEU A 168 -3.72 33.96 -7.48
CA LEU A 168 -3.28 32.56 -7.42
C LEU A 168 -4.23 31.65 -8.21
N LEU A 169 -5.54 31.80 -8.01
CA LEU A 169 -6.58 31.10 -8.77
C LEU A 169 -7.59 32.10 -9.31
N CYS A 170 -7.89 32.02 -10.61
CA CYS A 170 -8.90 32.85 -11.27
C CYS A 170 -9.95 31.98 -11.97
N ALA A 171 -11.16 32.54 -12.11
CA ALA A 171 -12.25 31.91 -12.84
C ALA A 171 -11.92 31.74 -14.34
N SER A 172 -12.71 30.93 -15.05
CA SER A 172 -12.49 30.57 -16.46
C SER A 172 -12.38 31.76 -17.43
N ALA A 173 -12.86 32.95 -17.05
CA ALA A 173 -12.73 34.19 -17.84
C ALA A 173 -11.43 34.98 -17.55
N LYS A 174 -10.49 34.43 -16.75
CA LYS A 174 -9.22 35.01 -16.26
C LYS A 174 -9.28 36.36 -15.51
N GLY A 175 -10.37 37.12 -15.65
CA GLY A 175 -10.55 38.47 -15.10
C GLY A 175 -11.12 38.53 -13.68
N THR A 176 -11.56 37.41 -13.12
CA THR A 176 -12.07 37.37 -11.73
C THR A 176 -11.19 36.43 -10.92
N CYS A 177 -10.53 36.98 -9.92
CA CYS A 177 -9.73 36.22 -8.98
C CYS A 177 -10.60 35.60 -7.88
N THR A 178 -10.37 34.32 -7.61
CA THR A 178 -11.04 33.53 -6.57
C THR A 178 -10.11 33.16 -5.42
N GLU A 179 -8.80 33.29 -5.61
CA GLU A 179 -7.80 33.15 -4.55
C GLU A 179 -6.60 34.03 -4.86
N CYS A 180 -6.22 34.88 -3.91
CA CYS A 180 -5.08 35.77 -4.05
C CYS A 180 -3.79 35.13 -3.55
N SER A 181 -2.66 35.54 -4.10
CA SER A 181 -1.34 35.09 -3.65
C SER A 181 -1.01 35.74 -2.31
N GLY A 182 -0.72 34.96 -1.27
CA GLY A 182 -0.11 35.44 -0.02
C GLY A 182 -0.80 36.66 0.63
N LEU A 183 -0.08 37.79 0.71
CA LEU A 183 -0.49 39.01 1.45
C LEU A 183 -1.59 39.84 0.76
N TYR A 184 -2.22 39.32 -0.29
CA TYR A 184 -3.31 39.98 -1.01
C TYR A 184 -4.65 39.36 -0.64
N PHE A 185 -5.72 40.15 -0.68
CA PHE A 185 -7.08 39.69 -0.44
C PHE A 185 -8.01 40.10 -1.59
N ILE A 186 -9.11 39.36 -1.74
CA ILE A 186 -10.07 39.59 -2.82
C ILE A 186 -10.94 40.80 -2.48
N SER A 187 -10.99 41.78 -3.37
CA SER A 187 -11.93 42.89 -3.35
C SER A 187 -12.45 43.13 -4.76
N GLY A 188 -13.77 43.06 -4.95
CA GLY A 188 -14.39 43.24 -6.27
C GLY A 188 -13.94 42.25 -7.34
N GLY A 189 -13.48 41.04 -6.94
CA GLY A 189 -12.94 40.05 -7.87
C GLY A 189 -11.50 40.31 -8.33
N ALA A 190 -10.79 41.28 -7.75
CA ALA A 190 -9.38 41.52 -7.95
C ALA A 190 -8.61 41.34 -6.65
N CYS A 191 -7.30 41.10 -6.74
CA CYS A 191 -6.40 41.05 -5.61
C CYS A 191 -5.93 42.45 -5.26
N THR A 192 -6.50 43.00 -4.19
CA THR A 192 -6.08 44.27 -3.66
C THR A 192 -5.07 44.06 -2.55
N GLY A 193 -3.97 44.80 -2.61
CA GLY A 193 -3.01 44.90 -1.54
C GLY A 193 -3.08 46.31 -0.96
N ASN A 194 -3.60 46.44 0.25
CA ASN A 194 -2.85 47.26 1.18
C ASN A 194 -2.15 46.28 2.11
N ALA A 195 -0.86 46.50 2.34
CA ALA A 195 0.00 45.65 3.15
C ALA A 195 -0.76 45.25 4.41
N VAL A 196 -0.81 43.94 4.69
CA VAL A 196 -1.24 43.47 6.00
C VAL A 196 -0.40 44.26 7.00
N THR A 197 -1.02 45.22 7.70
CA THR A 197 -0.29 46.25 8.46
C THR A 197 0.56 45.60 9.56
N ALA A 198 0.14 44.41 9.98
CA ALA A 198 0.97 43.38 10.60
C ALA A 198 0.57 42.01 10.05
N ALA A 199 1.44 41.37 9.25
CA ALA A 199 1.20 40.02 8.74
C ALA A 199 0.80 39.07 9.88
N VAL A 200 -0.33 38.39 9.75
CA VAL A 200 -0.73 37.32 10.68
C VAL A 200 0.23 36.17 10.46
N ALA A 201 1.04 35.85 11.47
CA ALA A 201 2.01 34.78 11.39
C ALA A 201 1.33 33.45 11.02
N ASN A 202 1.90 32.72 10.07
CA ASN A 202 1.38 31.45 9.55
C ASN A 202 -0.01 31.54 8.89
N CYS A 203 -0.39 32.70 8.35
CA CYS A 203 -1.56 32.84 7.50
C CYS A 203 -1.21 32.70 6.01
N THR A 204 -2.07 32.02 5.24
CA THR A 204 -1.94 31.81 3.79
C THR A 204 -2.98 32.56 2.96
N ILE A 205 -4.16 32.83 3.52
CA ILE A 205 -5.26 33.54 2.82
C ILE A 205 -5.89 34.56 3.76
N TYR A 206 -6.13 35.77 3.24
CA TYR A 206 -6.74 36.88 3.96
C TYR A 206 -8.09 37.25 3.33
N SER A 207 -9.08 37.60 4.17
CA SER A 207 -10.35 38.18 3.73
C SER A 207 -10.30 39.70 3.62
N ASN A 208 -9.38 40.34 4.34
CA ASN A 208 -9.09 41.77 4.26
C ASN A 208 -7.67 42.07 4.81
N ALA A 209 -7.30 43.34 4.88
CA ALA A 209 -5.97 43.79 5.31
C ALA A 209 -5.54 43.35 6.73
N THR A 210 -6.43 42.81 7.56
CA THR A 210 -6.10 42.37 8.94
C THR A 210 -6.62 40.98 9.27
N THR A 211 -7.52 40.41 8.46
CA THR A 211 -8.25 39.19 8.81
C THR A 211 -7.81 38.01 7.95
N CYS A 212 -7.22 36.99 8.59
CA CYS A 212 -6.88 35.69 8.06
C CYS A 212 -8.10 34.77 7.97
N THR A 213 -8.16 33.94 6.92
CA THR A 213 -9.17 32.89 6.75
C THR A 213 -8.56 31.50 6.67
N ASN A 214 -7.32 31.37 6.19
CA ASN A 214 -6.63 30.10 6.10
C ASN A 214 -5.23 30.21 6.65
N CYS A 215 -4.84 29.22 7.44
CA CYS A 215 -3.50 29.12 8.00
C CYS A 215 -2.63 28.16 7.18
N SER A 216 -1.32 28.29 7.34
CA SER A 216 -0.33 27.36 6.81
C SER A 216 -0.61 25.93 7.30
N THR A 217 -0.16 24.93 6.54
CA THR A 217 -0.30 23.52 6.92
C THR A 217 0.22 23.27 8.34
N GLY A 218 -0.57 22.55 9.14
CA GLY A 218 -0.28 22.29 10.56
C GLY A 218 -0.84 23.34 11.53
N TYR A 219 -1.28 24.50 11.04
CA TYR A 219 -1.90 25.56 11.84
C TYR A 219 -3.41 25.60 11.61
N VAL A 220 -4.14 26.07 12.61
CA VAL A 220 -5.59 26.28 12.57
C VAL A 220 -5.95 27.71 12.92
N LEU A 221 -7.02 28.23 12.34
CA LEU A 221 -7.51 29.58 12.58
C LEU A 221 -8.19 29.63 13.96
N ALA A 222 -7.47 30.12 14.97
CA ALA A 222 -8.00 30.31 16.32
C ALA A 222 -8.85 31.60 16.40
N SER A 223 -8.45 32.62 15.64
CA SER A 223 -9.23 33.83 15.40
C SER A 223 -8.84 34.42 14.06
N GLY A 224 -9.62 35.39 13.55
CA GLY A 224 -9.28 36.11 12.32
C GLY A 224 -7.89 36.77 12.33
N THR A 225 -7.21 36.88 13.46
CA THR A 225 -5.86 37.46 13.57
C THR A 225 -4.84 36.49 14.15
N SER A 226 -5.17 35.20 14.30
CA SER A 226 -4.31 34.23 14.97
C SER A 226 -4.42 32.84 14.36
N CYS A 227 -3.30 32.36 13.84
CA CYS A 227 -3.08 30.98 13.44
C CYS A 227 -2.24 30.27 14.50
N VAL A 228 -2.80 29.23 15.11
CA VAL A 228 -2.15 28.47 16.20
C VAL A 228 -1.73 27.10 15.69
N LEU A 229 -0.54 26.64 16.11
CA LEU A 229 -0.02 25.35 15.70
C LEU A 229 -0.81 24.22 16.37
N CYS A 230 -1.33 23.27 15.60
CA CYS A 230 -2.17 22.21 16.17
C CYS A 230 -1.46 21.38 17.24
N SER A 231 -0.15 21.14 17.07
CA SER A 231 0.63 20.32 18.01
C SER A 231 0.91 20.99 19.36
N THR A 232 0.73 22.31 19.50
CA THR A 232 0.84 22.99 20.80
C THR A 232 -0.43 22.84 21.62
N GLU A 233 -1.58 22.78 20.96
CA GLU A 233 -2.89 22.63 21.61
C GLU A 233 -3.29 21.16 21.77
N LEU A 234 -2.86 20.31 20.84
CA LEU A 234 -3.16 18.88 20.77
C LEU A 234 -1.89 18.10 20.44
N THR A 235 -1.25 17.49 21.45
CA THR A 235 -0.05 16.68 21.27
C THR A 235 -0.25 15.62 20.18
N ASN A 236 0.71 15.52 19.26
CA ASN A 236 0.72 14.60 18.10
C ASN A 236 -0.35 14.87 17.03
N ALA A 237 -1.09 15.98 17.08
CA ALA A 237 -1.96 16.40 15.98
C ALA A 237 -1.15 17.06 14.86
N THR A 238 -1.31 16.57 13.64
CA THR A 238 -0.73 17.17 12.43
C THR A 238 -1.69 18.14 11.75
N SER A 239 -2.99 18.00 12.00
CA SER A 239 -4.01 18.98 11.63
C SER A 239 -5.18 18.93 12.59
N CYS A 240 -5.91 20.03 12.72
CA CYS A 240 -7.00 20.19 13.69
C CYS A 240 -8.02 21.23 13.23
N THR A 241 -9.22 21.22 13.82
CA THR A 241 -10.24 22.26 13.67
C THR A 241 -10.59 22.89 15.01
N VAL A 242 -11.10 24.12 14.98
CA VAL A 242 -11.49 24.89 16.18
C VAL A 242 -12.98 25.23 16.12
N SER A 243 -13.68 25.00 17.23
CA SER A 243 -15.04 25.48 17.45
C SER A 243 -15.14 26.13 18.82
N GLY A 244 -15.29 27.47 18.85
CA GLY A 244 -15.15 28.26 20.06
C GLY A 244 -13.74 28.14 20.64
N THR A 245 -13.60 27.52 21.81
CA THR A 245 -12.30 27.26 22.47
C THR A 245 -11.85 25.81 22.37
N THR A 246 -12.58 24.97 21.63
CA THR A 246 -12.33 23.52 21.57
C THR A 246 -11.59 23.18 20.29
N TYR A 247 -10.39 22.63 20.42
CA TYR A 247 -9.59 22.08 19.32
C TYR A 247 -9.94 20.60 19.14
N THR A 248 -10.06 20.15 17.89
CA THR A 248 -10.29 18.75 17.56
C THR A 248 -9.30 18.27 16.50
N ALA A 249 -8.58 17.18 16.78
CA ALA A 249 -7.62 16.61 15.84
C ALA A 249 -8.35 16.06 14.60
N SER A 250 -7.83 16.38 13.41
CA SER A 250 -8.32 15.85 12.13
C SER A 250 -7.36 14.79 11.58
N THR A 251 -6.06 15.00 11.77
CA THR A 251 -5.02 14.00 11.46
C THR A 251 -3.97 14.00 12.56
N CYS A 252 -3.34 12.85 12.76
CA CYS A 252 -2.29 12.66 13.76
C CYS A 252 -0.96 12.30 13.11
N THR A 253 0.14 12.45 13.85
CA THR A 253 1.46 11.96 13.46
C THR A 253 1.42 10.44 13.30
N THR A 254 2.28 9.88 12.45
CA THR A 254 2.48 8.43 12.31
C THR A 254 2.62 7.75 13.68
N GLY A 255 1.95 6.61 13.87
CA GLY A 255 1.85 5.92 15.16
C GLY A 255 0.71 6.40 16.06
N PHE A 256 -0.12 7.36 15.62
CA PHE A 256 -1.30 7.83 16.34
C PHE A 256 -2.55 7.84 15.46
N TYR A 257 -3.72 7.73 16.09
CA TYR A 257 -5.03 7.81 15.44
C TYR A 257 -5.92 8.84 16.13
N VAL A 258 -6.89 9.37 15.39
CA VAL A 258 -7.88 10.32 15.93
C VAL A 258 -8.84 9.56 16.83
N VAL A 259 -8.89 9.95 18.10
CA VAL A 259 -9.86 9.50 19.09
C VAL A 259 -10.95 10.55 19.17
N THR A 260 -12.21 10.16 18.94
CA THR A 260 -13.36 11.05 19.12
C THR A 260 -13.58 11.37 20.60
N ALA A 261 -14.05 12.58 20.90
CA ALA A 261 -14.35 12.99 22.26
C ALA A 261 -15.21 11.95 23.02
N SER A 262 -14.82 11.66 24.26
CA SER A 262 -15.47 10.68 25.14
C SER A 262 -15.56 11.27 26.55
N ALA A 263 -16.31 10.65 27.47
CA ALA A 263 -16.40 11.09 28.86
C ALA A 263 -15.03 11.22 29.55
N THR A 264 -14.01 10.52 29.06
CA THR A 264 -12.62 10.55 29.54
C THR A 264 -11.69 11.48 28.74
N VAL A 265 -12.07 11.88 27.52
CA VAL A 265 -11.25 12.70 26.63
C VAL A 265 -12.05 13.95 26.24
N LYS A 266 -11.65 15.08 26.82
CA LYS A 266 -12.38 16.35 26.78
C LYS A 266 -12.50 16.99 25.38
N ALA A 267 -11.76 16.48 24.39
CA ALA A 267 -11.85 16.85 22.98
C ALA A 267 -11.32 15.72 22.08
N SER A 268 -11.62 15.74 20.78
CA SER A 268 -11.04 14.77 19.86
C SER A 268 -9.52 14.94 19.77
N ALA A 269 -8.75 13.92 20.14
CA ALA A 269 -7.31 13.98 20.34
C ALA A 269 -6.58 12.82 19.64
N CYS A 270 -5.25 12.76 19.72
CA CYS A 270 -4.44 11.72 19.10
C CYS A 270 -4.08 10.62 20.11
N GLY A 271 -4.69 9.44 19.96
CA GLY A 271 -4.38 8.24 20.74
C GLY A 271 -3.25 7.43 20.09
N ALA A 272 -2.39 6.82 20.91
CA ALA A 272 -1.30 5.99 20.40
C ALA A 272 -1.84 4.69 19.79
N CYS A 273 -1.29 4.30 18.65
CA CYS A 273 -1.51 2.98 18.09
C CYS A 273 -0.98 1.88 19.03
N GLY A 274 -1.47 0.66 18.82
CA GLY A 274 -0.92 -0.53 19.46
C GLY A 274 0.56 -0.73 19.13
N THR A 275 1.21 -1.61 19.88
CA THR A 275 2.65 -1.89 19.72
C THR A 275 3.01 -2.25 18.28
N ASN A 276 4.11 -1.68 17.79
CA ASN A 276 4.68 -1.92 16.47
C ASN A 276 3.74 -1.60 15.29
N CYS A 277 2.77 -0.71 15.51
CA CYS A 277 1.84 -0.27 14.48
C CYS A 277 2.17 1.16 14.01
N SER A 278 2.27 1.37 12.69
CA SER A 278 2.54 2.67 12.09
C SER A 278 1.28 3.45 11.73
N THR A 279 0.21 2.77 11.29
CA THR A 279 -1.10 3.39 11.07
C THR A 279 -2.19 2.49 11.63
N CYS A 280 -3.17 3.07 12.33
CA CYS A 280 -4.23 2.33 12.99
C CYS A 280 -5.56 3.10 12.97
N THR A 281 -6.67 2.38 13.18
CA THR A 281 -8.00 2.96 13.39
C THR A 281 -8.43 2.95 14.86
N SER A 282 -7.75 2.15 15.68
CA SER A 282 -7.82 2.16 17.14
C SER A 282 -6.51 1.69 17.76
N ASN A 283 -6.39 1.71 19.10
CA ASN A 283 -5.24 1.13 19.80
C ASN A 283 -5.09 -0.40 19.61
N THR A 284 -6.12 -1.08 19.09
CA THR A 284 -6.12 -2.52 18.83
C THR A 284 -6.36 -2.89 17.38
N ALA A 285 -6.62 -1.93 16.48
CA ALA A 285 -6.89 -2.18 15.07
C ALA A 285 -5.82 -1.53 14.20
N CYS A 286 -4.78 -2.29 13.87
CA CYS A 286 -3.68 -1.81 13.04
C CYS A 286 -3.96 -1.99 11.54
N THR A 287 -3.67 -0.99 10.72
CA THR A 287 -3.81 -1.07 9.26
C THR A 287 -2.46 -1.20 8.55
N THR A 288 -1.40 -0.65 9.13
CA THR A 288 -0.02 -0.81 8.62
C THR A 288 0.94 -0.98 9.79
N CYS A 289 1.71 -2.07 9.77
CA CYS A 289 2.73 -2.33 10.78
C CYS A 289 3.99 -1.49 10.55
N ALA A 290 4.75 -1.26 11.62
CA ALA A 290 6.06 -0.63 11.55
C ALA A 290 7.05 -1.48 10.74
N THR A 291 8.09 -0.84 10.21
CA THR A 291 9.13 -1.54 9.44
C THR A 291 9.70 -2.72 10.24
N GLY A 292 9.68 -3.92 9.64
CA GLY A 292 10.12 -5.17 10.29
C GLY A 292 9.02 -5.96 11.00
N TYR A 293 7.78 -5.48 10.99
CA TYR A 293 6.62 -6.13 11.59
C TYR A 293 5.54 -6.38 10.54
N ASP A 294 4.77 -7.45 10.73
CA ASP A 294 3.66 -7.80 9.85
C ASP A 294 2.42 -8.24 10.66
N VAL A 295 1.29 -8.25 9.97
CA VAL A 295 -0.03 -8.57 10.48
C VAL A 295 -0.10 -10.07 10.80
N TRP A 296 -0.10 -10.45 12.07
CA TRP A 296 -0.33 -11.85 12.46
C TRP A 296 -1.76 -12.02 12.96
N ASN A 297 -2.58 -12.72 12.17
CA ASN A 297 -3.96 -13.04 12.51
C ASN A 297 -4.14 -14.55 12.67
N PRO A 298 -3.94 -15.10 13.87
CA PRO A 298 -4.09 -16.53 14.12
C PRO A 298 -5.54 -17.04 14.06
N SER A 299 -6.54 -16.16 13.86
CA SER A 299 -7.96 -16.50 14.02
C SER A 299 -8.83 -16.26 12.77
N GLY A 300 -8.27 -15.72 11.68
CA GLY A 300 -9.06 -15.35 10.49
C GLY A 300 -10.07 -14.22 10.74
N SER A 301 -9.90 -13.42 11.81
CA SER A 301 -10.79 -12.31 12.15
C SER A 301 -10.62 -11.12 11.21
N THR A 302 -11.66 -10.35 10.93
CA THR A 302 -11.57 -9.15 10.08
C THR A 302 -10.91 -7.94 10.77
N VAL A 303 -10.59 -8.06 12.07
CA VAL A 303 -9.91 -7.03 12.87
C VAL A 303 -8.48 -7.47 13.18
N VAL A 304 -7.50 -6.69 12.71
CA VAL A 304 -6.07 -6.92 12.94
C VAL A 304 -5.70 -6.51 14.35
N THR A 305 -5.52 -7.49 15.24
CA THR A 305 -5.33 -7.23 16.68
C THR A 305 -3.88 -7.00 17.10
N ALA A 306 -2.86 -7.37 16.30
CA ALA A 306 -1.45 -7.16 16.65
C ALA A 306 -0.46 -7.23 15.46
N CYS A 307 0.61 -6.43 15.53
CA CYS A 307 1.80 -6.51 14.68
C CYS A 307 2.94 -7.21 15.42
N SER A 308 3.44 -8.32 14.87
CA SER A 308 4.51 -9.12 15.48
C SER A 308 5.75 -9.20 14.60
N LEU A 309 6.93 -9.40 15.22
CA LEU A 309 8.16 -9.75 14.52
C LEU A 309 7.93 -11.03 13.71
N CYS A 310 8.49 -11.12 12.50
CA CYS A 310 8.44 -12.38 11.76
C CYS A 310 9.08 -13.50 12.63
N PRO A 311 8.43 -14.67 12.78
CA PRO A 311 8.73 -15.62 13.85
C PRO A 311 10.13 -16.29 13.82
N SER A 312 11.01 -15.98 12.85
CA SER A 312 12.41 -16.46 12.84
C SER A 312 13.28 -15.74 11.81
N ALA A 313 14.61 -15.88 11.93
CA ALA A 313 15.62 -15.44 10.96
C ALA A 313 15.46 -16.03 9.54
N SER A 314 14.54 -16.99 9.37
CA SER A 314 14.21 -17.62 8.09
C SER A 314 13.19 -16.83 7.26
N TYR A 315 12.68 -15.70 7.75
CA TYR A 315 11.68 -14.89 7.07
C TYR A 315 12.19 -13.47 6.83
N LEU A 316 12.23 -13.04 5.57
CA LEU A 316 12.58 -11.67 5.19
C LEU A 316 11.30 -10.85 4.97
N CYS A 317 11.34 -9.58 5.37
CA CYS A 317 10.28 -8.61 5.09
C CYS A 317 10.44 -8.11 3.65
N GLN A 318 9.62 -8.60 2.72
CA GLN A 318 9.50 -8.02 1.38
C GLN A 318 8.07 -7.54 1.16
N THR A 319 7.90 -6.25 0.85
CA THR A 319 6.61 -5.66 0.43
C THR A 319 5.43 -6.04 1.32
N SER A 320 5.57 -5.86 2.64
CA SER A 320 4.50 -6.06 3.62
C SER A 320 4.02 -7.51 3.81
N LYS A 321 4.90 -8.49 3.57
CA LYS A 321 4.67 -9.91 3.90
C LYS A 321 5.91 -10.54 4.54
N CYS A 322 5.73 -11.37 5.58
CA CYS A 322 6.76 -12.33 5.99
C CYS A 322 6.84 -13.45 4.94
N VAL A 323 7.92 -13.51 4.18
CA VAL A 323 8.17 -14.56 3.16
C VAL A 323 9.28 -15.48 3.66
N THR A 324 9.09 -16.80 3.55
CA THR A 324 10.16 -17.78 3.82
C THR A 324 11.32 -17.54 2.88
N ASP A 325 12.53 -17.39 3.42
CA ASP A 325 13.75 -17.46 2.62
C ASP A 325 13.92 -18.91 2.14
N ALA A 326 13.68 -19.12 0.85
CA ALA A 326 13.81 -20.42 0.19
C ALA A 326 15.20 -21.04 0.41
N VAL A 327 16.24 -20.21 0.56
CA VAL A 327 17.62 -20.65 0.77
C VAL A 327 17.80 -21.31 2.14
N THR A 328 17.15 -20.77 3.18
CA THR A 328 17.25 -21.29 4.56
C THR A 328 16.42 -22.57 4.76
N ALA A 329 15.31 -22.72 4.03
CA ALA A 329 14.52 -23.97 4.00
C ALA A 329 15.25 -25.11 3.29
N LEU A 330 16.01 -24.80 2.22
CA LEU A 330 16.85 -25.76 1.50
C LEU A 330 18.03 -26.28 2.36
N LEU A 331 18.65 -25.43 3.17
CA LEU A 331 19.75 -25.84 4.06
C LEU A 331 19.29 -26.82 5.15
N LYS A 332 18.13 -26.59 5.77
CA LYS A 332 17.57 -27.48 6.81
C LYS A 332 17.09 -28.84 6.28
N SER A 333 16.56 -28.87 5.06
CA SER A 333 16.18 -30.14 4.41
C SER A 333 17.41 -30.98 4.04
N TYR A 334 18.52 -30.33 3.69
CA TYR A 334 19.80 -31.00 3.44
C TYR A 334 20.40 -31.62 4.71
N GLU A 335 20.33 -30.93 5.85
CA GLU A 335 20.77 -31.49 7.15
C GLU A 335 19.96 -32.73 7.58
N TYR A 336 18.64 -32.72 7.35
CA TYR A 336 17.76 -33.86 7.60
C TYR A 336 18.09 -35.05 6.69
N LEU A 337 18.38 -34.80 5.41
CA LEU A 337 18.74 -35.84 4.44
C LEU A 337 20.08 -36.50 4.81
N ILE A 338 21.06 -35.70 5.25
CA ILE A 338 22.37 -36.19 5.72
C ILE A 338 22.19 -37.05 6.98
N CYS A 339 21.34 -36.64 7.92
CA CYS A 339 21.05 -37.41 9.12
C CYS A 339 20.34 -38.74 8.81
N ALA A 340 19.38 -38.75 7.88
CA ALA A 340 18.68 -39.97 7.47
C ALA A 340 19.62 -40.96 6.76
N PHE A 341 20.53 -40.46 5.91
CA PHE A 341 21.50 -41.30 5.19
C PHE A 341 22.53 -41.92 6.14
N ALA A 342 22.99 -41.15 7.14
CA ALA A 342 23.93 -41.65 8.15
C ALA A 342 23.33 -42.78 9.02
N ILE A 343 22.04 -42.69 9.37
CA ILE A 343 21.34 -43.74 10.14
C ILE A 343 21.13 -45.00 9.29
N PHE A 344 20.78 -44.83 8.00
CA PHE A 344 20.59 -45.96 7.08
C PHE A 344 21.88 -46.74 6.84
N VAL A 345 23.01 -46.03 6.66
CA VAL A 345 24.33 -46.68 6.49
C VAL A 345 24.76 -47.41 7.75
N LEU A 346 24.48 -46.88 8.95
CA LEU A 346 24.79 -47.55 10.21
C LEU A 346 23.89 -48.76 10.50
N GLY A 347 22.64 -48.74 10.05
CA GLY A 347 21.72 -49.89 10.17
C GLY A 347 22.03 -51.08 9.26
N ILE A 348 22.85 -50.88 8.21
CA ILE A 348 23.27 -51.95 7.28
C ILE A 348 24.57 -52.63 7.74
N ILE A 349 25.35 -51.98 8.61
CA ILE A 349 26.66 -52.46 9.08
C ILE A 349 26.58 -53.08 10.50
N GLY A 350 25.39 -53.08 11.12
CA GLY A 350 25.12 -53.63 12.45
C GLY A 350 24.55 -55.04 12.42
#